data_AF-D8LPT0-F1
#
_entry.id   AF-D8LPT0-F1
#
_cell.length_a   1.000
_cell.length_b   1.000
_cell.length_c   1.000
_cell.angle_alpha   90.00
_cell.angle_beta   90.00
_cell.angle_gamma   90.00
#
_symmetry.space_group_name_H-M   'P 1'
#
loop_
_entity.id
_entity.type
_entity.pdbx_description
1 polymer ?
#
loop_
_entity_poly.entity_id
_entity_poly.type
_entity_poly.pdbx_seq_one_letter_code
_entity_poly.pdbx_strand_id
1 'polypeptide(L)'
;MSTSAHGTTETARSFFDDNSKPQTLQVKLKQTGEALEAFLDDKRGRGRPVVCITAGGTAVPLEANTVRTIDNFSTGRRGAVSAEQFIARGYGVIYLGREGCAAPFARRFQELVSNHVDLKFMDKLVLGDTRRVELGTEAAASTAKEGIVSGSGGAVTEVDERLVETLVAYKDAVESNSLLSISFVSLEEYLWCLRMVSRCMDRMGRHGMLFLAAAVSDFHIPSHKLREHKIDSSRGVRGDASSGLTLHLDEVPKCLGMIGEEWAPDCFRISFKLETDLERLLPKARAALKRYGMHVVVGNELHSRYDKVELIFPDGAERQIKKARGVGHVIEEALVEALAQEHFNYIAEGGGVGRGVGSSPAWHRQRSLLHRKKEGGAWSGLLSFLSPRTAMSMVTIVAAAVAARHFRDFLVEFTRQAFTTASEGEEARGGAVASVRR
;
A
#
# COMPACT_ATOMS: atom_id res chain seq x y z
N MET A 1 5.83 -30.28 14.20
CA MET A 1 6.89 -29.60 14.97
C MET A 1 6.60 -28.09 14.98
N SER A 2 6.16 -27.56 16.11
CA SER A 2 5.78 -26.14 16.26
C SER A 2 7.04 -25.31 16.49
N THR A 3 7.57 -24.66 15.45
CA THR A 3 8.60 -23.63 15.62
C THR A 3 8.00 -22.46 16.38
N SER A 4 8.54 -22.14 17.56
CA SER A 4 8.14 -20.98 18.35
C SER A 4 8.44 -19.69 17.59
N ALA A 5 7.68 -18.61 17.82
CA ALA A 5 7.93 -17.30 17.20
C ALA A 5 9.40 -16.85 17.38
N HIS A 6 9.99 -17.17 18.54
CA HIS A 6 11.40 -16.92 18.87
C HIS A 6 12.40 -17.56 17.89
N GLY A 7 12.16 -18.81 17.47
CA GLY A 7 13.03 -19.47 16.49
C GLY A 7 12.93 -18.86 15.09
N THR A 8 11.84 -18.14 14.78
CA THR A 8 11.64 -17.55 13.45
C THR A 8 12.32 -16.19 13.28
N THR A 9 12.49 -15.45 14.38
CA THR A 9 13.20 -14.17 14.37
C THR A 9 14.71 -14.33 14.39
N GLU A 10 15.24 -15.38 15.01
CA GLU A 10 16.66 -15.73 14.94
C GLU A 10 17.11 -16.08 13.51
N THR A 11 16.33 -16.89 12.79
CA THR A 11 16.61 -17.19 11.37
C THR A 11 16.53 -15.94 10.48
N ALA A 12 15.62 -15.00 10.79
CA ALA A 12 15.52 -13.75 10.07
C ALA A 12 16.70 -12.81 10.34
N ARG A 13 17.28 -12.82 11.55
CA ARG A 13 18.52 -12.06 11.84
C ARG A 13 19.71 -12.62 11.06
N SER A 14 19.92 -13.94 11.14
CA SER A 14 21.00 -14.60 10.39
C SER A 14 20.92 -14.31 8.89
N PHE A 15 19.73 -14.23 8.29
CA PHE A 15 19.59 -13.79 6.90
C PHE A 15 20.32 -12.47 6.59
N PHE A 16 20.11 -11.45 7.42
CA PHE A 16 20.70 -10.13 7.19
C PHE A 16 22.19 -10.06 7.56
N ASP A 17 22.64 -10.97 8.43
CA ASP A 17 24.06 -11.09 8.81
C ASP A 17 24.85 -11.86 7.72
N ASP A 18 24.25 -12.93 7.18
CA ASP A 18 24.86 -13.83 6.20
C ASP A 18 24.78 -13.28 4.76
N ASN A 19 23.84 -12.39 4.48
CA ASN A 19 23.68 -11.76 3.16
C ASN A 19 24.10 -10.28 3.24
N SER A 20 25.42 -10.04 3.14
CA SER A 20 25.98 -8.70 3.13
C SER A 20 25.42 -7.87 1.95
N LYS A 21 24.91 -6.68 2.24
CA LYS A 21 24.37 -5.75 1.23
C LYS A 21 25.42 -5.48 0.13
N PRO A 22 25.12 -5.72 -1.15
CA PRO A 22 25.93 -5.21 -2.25
C PRO A 22 26.12 -3.69 -2.12
N GLN A 23 27.28 -3.17 -2.49
CA GLN A 23 27.61 -1.74 -2.31
C GLN A 23 26.61 -0.81 -3.01
N THR A 24 26.12 -1.22 -4.19
CA THR A 24 25.06 -0.51 -4.93
C THR A 24 23.77 -0.41 -4.13
N LEU A 25 23.36 -1.49 -3.47
CA LEU A 25 22.19 -1.52 -2.60
C LEU A 25 22.40 -0.66 -1.35
N GLN A 26 23.61 -0.60 -0.79
CA GLN A 26 23.91 0.28 0.34
C GLN A 26 23.71 1.76 -0.01
N VAL A 27 24.22 2.19 -1.17
CA VAL A 27 24.07 3.58 -1.64
C VAL A 27 22.59 3.90 -1.86
N LYS A 28 21.86 3.01 -2.54
CA LYS A 28 20.41 3.14 -2.78
C LYS A 28 19.64 3.28 -1.46
N LEU A 29 19.91 2.40 -0.48
CA LEU A 29 19.25 2.43 0.82
C LEU A 29 19.57 3.70 1.61
N LYS A 30 20.81 4.21 1.54
CA LYS A 30 21.16 5.46 2.22
C LYS A 30 20.36 6.65 1.67
N GLN A 31 20.37 6.83 0.35
CA GLN A 31 19.64 7.91 -0.32
C GLN A 31 18.12 7.79 -0.08
N THR A 32 17.60 6.58 -0.18
CA THR A 32 16.17 6.32 0.08
C THR A 32 15.81 6.57 1.54
N GLY A 33 16.69 6.20 2.48
CA GLY A 33 16.51 6.41 3.92
C GLY A 33 16.42 7.89 4.28
N GLU A 34 17.31 8.72 3.74
CA GLU A 34 17.28 10.18 3.96
C GLU A 34 15.96 10.81 3.48
N ALA A 35 15.50 10.45 2.27
CA ALA A 35 14.22 10.92 1.73
C ALA A 35 13.02 10.40 2.54
N LEU A 36 13.08 9.16 3.02
CA LEU A 36 12.05 8.54 3.84
C LEU A 36 11.93 9.23 5.19
N GLU A 37 13.03 9.49 5.88
CA GLU A 37 13.01 10.18 7.18
C GLU A 37 12.43 11.59 7.04
N ALA A 38 12.87 12.35 6.03
CA ALA A 38 12.32 13.68 5.75
C ALA A 38 10.80 13.64 5.46
N PHE A 39 10.34 12.64 4.70
CA PHE A 39 8.92 12.44 4.44
C PHE A 39 8.14 12.14 5.72
N LEU A 40 8.64 11.23 6.57
CA LEU A 40 7.99 10.85 7.82
C LEU A 40 7.94 12.01 8.81
N ASP A 41 9.00 12.81 8.91
CA ASP A 41 9.06 13.96 9.80
C ASP A 41 8.04 15.05 9.38
N ASP A 42 7.89 15.30 8.07
CA ASP A 42 6.83 16.19 7.56
C ASP A 42 5.43 15.68 7.91
N LYS A 43 5.15 14.36 7.76
CA LYS A 43 3.82 13.81 8.09
C LYS A 43 3.55 13.82 9.59
N ARG A 44 4.54 13.46 10.39
CA ARG A 44 4.45 13.51 11.85
C ARG A 44 4.20 14.93 12.34
N GLY A 45 4.94 15.92 11.82
CA GLY A 45 4.76 17.34 12.16
C GLY A 45 3.37 17.89 11.82
N ARG A 46 2.69 17.30 10.82
CA ARG A 46 1.31 17.65 10.44
C ARG A 46 0.24 16.78 11.10
N GLY A 47 0.61 15.86 12.00
CA GLY A 47 -0.32 14.90 12.62
C GLY A 47 -0.96 13.92 11.63
N ARG A 48 -0.37 13.72 10.45
CA ARG A 48 -0.94 12.88 9.39
C ARG A 48 -0.53 11.41 9.59
N PRO A 49 -1.49 10.46 9.54
CA PRO A 49 -1.14 9.04 9.54
C PRO A 49 -0.41 8.66 8.25
N VAL A 50 0.47 7.67 8.35
CA VAL A 50 1.28 7.18 7.23
C VAL A 50 1.03 5.70 7.01
N VAL A 51 0.91 5.29 5.75
CA VAL A 51 0.85 3.88 5.35
C VAL A 51 2.01 3.54 4.41
N CYS A 52 2.73 2.46 4.71
CA CYS A 52 3.62 1.82 3.74
C CYS A 52 2.88 0.69 3.04
N ILE A 53 2.77 0.77 1.72
CA ILE A 53 2.12 -0.22 0.87
C ILE A 53 3.20 -0.96 0.09
N THR A 54 3.28 -2.28 0.25
CA THR A 54 4.12 -3.11 -0.61
C THR A 54 3.34 -3.63 -1.81
N ALA A 55 3.94 -3.60 -3.02
CA ALA A 55 3.25 -3.96 -4.25
C ALA A 55 4.16 -4.61 -5.29
N GLY A 56 3.58 -5.47 -6.13
CA GLY A 56 4.31 -6.22 -7.17
C GLY A 56 4.95 -7.52 -6.64
N GLY A 57 5.62 -8.23 -7.55
CA GLY A 57 6.32 -9.48 -7.27
C GLY A 57 7.78 -9.31 -6.89
N THR A 58 8.38 -10.29 -6.22
CA THR A 58 9.84 -10.36 -6.06
C THR A 58 10.45 -11.34 -7.06
N ALA A 59 11.63 -10.98 -7.59
CA ALA A 59 12.45 -11.88 -8.40
C ALA A 59 13.57 -12.51 -7.56
N VAL A 60 13.83 -13.80 -7.80
CA VAL A 60 14.95 -14.54 -7.20
C VAL A 60 15.94 -14.87 -8.32
N PRO A 61 17.18 -14.33 -8.29
CA PRO A 61 18.20 -14.64 -9.29
C PRO A 61 18.63 -16.11 -9.17
N LEU A 62 18.90 -16.73 -10.33
CA LEU A 62 19.51 -18.06 -10.38
C LEU A 62 21.04 -18.00 -10.47
N GLU A 63 21.57 -16.87 -10.91
CA GLU A 63 23.00 -16.60 -11.10
C GLU A 63 23.36 -15.20 -10.56
N ALA A 64 24.59 -15.02 -10.08
CA ALA A 64 25.09 -13.73 -9.58
C ALA A 64 25.15 -12.68 -10.70
N ASN A 65 25.70 -13.06 -11.86
CA ASN A 65 25.49 -12.31 -13.09
C ASN A 65 24.15 -12.74 -13.70
N THR A 66 23.07 -12.16 -13.19
CA THR A 66 21.72 -12.65 -13.41
C THR A 66 21.32 -12.61 -14.88
N VAL A 67 21.03 -13.80 -15.43
CA VAL A 67 20.40 -13.96 -16.75
C VAL A 67 18.99 -14.53 -16.59
N ARG A 68 18.77 -15.35 -15.56
CA ARG A 68 17.48 -15.99 -15.27
C ARG A 68 17.04 -15.71 -13.85
N THR A 69 15.72 -15.63 -13.66
CA THR A 69 15.09 -15.40 -12.37
C THR A 69 13.85 -16.28 -12.20
N ILE A 70 13.50 -16.58 -10.95
CA ILE A 70 12.17 -17.07 -10.57
C ILE A 70 11.37 -15.85 -10.10
N ASP A 71 10.20 -15.60 -10.70
CA ASP A 71 9.38 -14.43 -10.40
C ASP A 71 8.03 -14.83 -9.78
N ASN A 72 7.69 -14.20 -8.66
CA ASN A 72 6.36 -14.30 -8.09
C ASN A 72 5.42 -13.30 -8.77
N PHE A 73 4.64 -13.75 -9.73
CA PHE A 73 3.77 -12.88 -10.53
C PHE A 73 2.79 -12.05 -9.68
N SER A 74 2.88 -10.72 -9.82
CA SER A 74 1.90 -9.76 -9.32
C SER A 74 1.97 -8.49 -10.13
N THR A 75 0.81 -8.04 -10.65
CA THR A 75 0.71 -6.80 -11.42
C THR A 75 0.90 -5.55 -10.57
N GLY A 76 0.81 -5.65 -9.24
CA GLY A 76 0.83 -4.51 -8.33
C GLY A 76 -0.46 -3.68 -8.28
N ARG A 77 -1.48 -4.02 -9.09
CA ARG A 77 -2.69 -3.18 -9.24
C ARG A 77 -3.41 -2.89 -7.93
N ARG A 78 -3.60 -3.90 -7.06
CA ARG A 78 -4.23 -3.72 -5.73
C ARG A 78 -3.47 -2.69 -4.89
N GLY A 79 -2.15 -2.78 -4.85
CA GLY A 79 -1.32 -1.84 -4.10
C GLY A 79 -1.43 -0.42 -4.67
N ALA A 80 -1.32 -0.27 -5.99
CA ALA A 80 -1.42 1.02 -6.66
C ALA A 80 -2.77 1.71 -6.45
N VAL A 81 -3.88 0.97 -6.61
CA VAL A 81 -5.23 1.49 -6.36
C VAL A 81 -5.41 1.82 -4.88
N SER A 82 -4.93 0.97 -3.98
CA SER A 82 -5.01 1.23 -2.53
C SER A 82 -4.25 2.50 -2.14
N ALA A 83 -3.10 2.77 -2.76
CA ALA A 83 -2.34 3.99 -2.55
C ALA A 83 -3.15 5.25 -2.90
N GLU A 84 -3.81 5.27 -4.05
CA GLU A 84 -4.71 6.36 -4.46
C GLU A 84 -5.82 6.57 -3.42
N GLN A 85 -6.43 5.48 -2.94
CA GLN A 85 -7.52 5.51 -1.95
C GLN A 85 -7.07 5.99 -0.57
N PHE A 86 -5.85 5.64 -0.13
CA PHE A 86 -5.29 6.14 1.13
C PHE A 86 -4.92 7.62 1.03
N ILE A 87 -4.33 8.06 -0.09
CA ILE A 87 -4.04 9.49 -0.34
C ILE A 87 -5.33 10.31 -0.28
N ALA A 88 -6.40 9.84 -0.94
CA ALA A 88 -7.71 10.50 -0.93
C ALA A 88 -8.31 10.64 0.49
N ARG A 89 -7.89 9.79 1.43
CA ARG A 89 -8.29 9.81 2.86
C ARG A 89 -7.29 10.53 3.76
N GLY A 90 -6.35 11.27 3.19
CA GLY A 90 -5.43 12.15 3.93
C GLY A 90 -4.15 11.48 4.46
N TYR A 91 -3.92 10.20 4.15
CA TYR A 91 -2.67 9.52 4.55
C TYR A 91 -1.47 10.08 3.78
N GLY A 92 -0.29 10.05 4.42
CA GLY A 92 0.97 9.97 3.69
C GLY A 92 1.17 8.53 3.22
N VAL A 93 1.51 8.32 1.96
CA VAL A 93 1.73 6.97 1.40
C VAL A 93 3.17 6.77 1.01
N ILE A 94 3.78 5.72 1.57
CA ILE A 94 5.05 5.16 1.09
C ILE A 94 4.67 3.99 0.18
N TYR A 95 4.96 4.10 -1.11
CA TYR A 95 4.72 3.06 -2.09
C TYR A 95 6.00 2.28 -2.36
N LEU A 96 6.17 1.15 -1.67
CA LEU A 96 7.27 0.21 -1.90
C LEU A 96 6.86 -0.78 -3.00
N GLY A 97 7.11 -0.42 -4.26
CA GLY A 97 6.65 -1.17 -5.43
C GLY A 97 7.76 -1.85 -6.23
N ARG A 98 7.47 -3.00 -6.82
CA ARG A 98 8.37 -3.61 -7.81
C ARG A 98 8.52 -2.68 -9.01
N GLU A 99 9.73 -2.49 -9.51
CA GLU A 99 9.95 -1.75 -10.75
C GLU A 99 9.13 -2.36 -11.90
N GLY A 100 8.46 -1.50 -12.67
CA GLY A 100 7.57 -1.87 -13.76
C GLY A 100 6.20 -2.45 -13.35
N CYS A 101 5.89 -2.60 -12.05
CA CYS A 101 4.52 -2.91 -11.64
C CYS A 101 3.61 -1.68 -11.78
N ALA A 102 2.29 -1.89 -11.63
CA ALA A 102 1.34 -0.78 -11.65
C ALA A 102 1.75 0.28 -10.63
N ALA A 103 1.84 1.54 -11.07
CA ALA A 103 2.14 2.67 -10.20
C ALA A 103 0.85 3.48 -9.91
N PRO A 104 0.69 4.06 -8.70
CA PRO A 104 -0.45 4.90 -8.36
C PRO A 104 -0.62 6.02 -9.39
N PHE A 105 -1.86 6.27 -9.82
CA PHE A 105 -2.24 7.23 -10.87
C PHE A 105 -1.77 6.84 -12.29
N ALA A 106 -0.48 6.57 -12.48
CA ALA A 106 0.10 6.25 -13.78
C ALA A 106 -0.53 4.99 -14.42
N ARG A 107 -0.98 4.02 -13.62
CA ARG A 107 -1.73 2.86 -14.12
C ARG A 107 -2.99 3.25 -14.93
N ARG A 108 -3.67 4.36 -14.58
CA ARG A 108 -4.88 4.80 -15.31
C ARG A 108 -4.51 5.38 -16.67
N PHE A 109 -3.37 6.08 -16.75
CA PHE A 109 -2.80 6.50 -18.03
C PHE A 109 -2.47 5.29 -18.90
N GLN A 110 -1.85 4.27 -18.34
CA GLN A 110 -1.56 3.02 -19.04
C GLN A 110 -2.85 2.31 -19.51
N GLU A 111 -3.88 2.26 -18.67
CA GLU A 111 -5.18 1.65 -19.01
C GLU A 111 -5.95 2.44 -20.09
N LEU A 112 -5.86 3.77 -20.09
CA LEU A 112 -6.65 4.66 -20.98
C LEU A 112 -5.92 5.02 -22.28
N VAL A 113 -4.59 5.03 -22.29
CA VAL A 113 -3.78 5.43 -23.46
C VAL A 113 -3.20 4.21 -24.16
N SER A 114 -2.31 3.46 -23.51
CA SER A 114 -1.75 2.20 -24.00
C SER A 114 -1.05 1.44 -22.88
N ASN A 115 -1.12 0.11 -22.94
CA ASN A 115 -0.46 -0.78 -21.99
C ASN A 115 1.08 -0.71 -22.05
N HIS A 116 1.63 -0.23 -23.15
CA HIS A 116 3.07 -0.10 -23.37
C HIS A 116 3.39 1.22 -24.05
N VAL A 117 4.63 1.69 -23.95
CA VAL A 117 5.14 2.76 -24.82
C VAL A 117 5.46 2.12 -26.18
N ASP A 118 4.40 1.86 -26.94
CA ASP A 118 4.41 1.13 -28.21
C ASP A 118 3.82 1.98 -29.34
N LEU A 119 3.66 1.39 -30.52
CA LEU A 119 3.05 2.10 -31.65
C LEU A 119 1.62 2.56 -31.33
N LYS A 120 0.85 1.83 -30.52
CA LYS A 120 -0.48 2.26 -30.09
C LYS A 120 -0.43 3.50 -29.21
N PHE A 121 0.57 3.61 -28.33
CA PHE A 121 0.83 4.85 -27.59
C PHE A 121 1.17 6.00 -28.54
N MET A 122 2.05 5.75 -29.53
CA MET A 122 2.43 6.77 -30.51
C MET A 122 1.23 7.25 -31.35
N ASP A 123 0.30 6.37 -31.69
CA ASP A 123 -0.93 6.70 -32.42
C ASP A 123 -1.85 7.65 -31.62
N LYS A 124 -1.69 7.72 -30.29
CA LYS A 124 -2.42 8.65 -29.41
C LYS A 124 -1.75 10.01 -29.30
N LEU A 125 -0.53 10.20 -29.82
CA LEU A 125 0.17 11.48 -29.75
C LEU A 125 -0.15 12.30 -30.99
N VAL A 126 -0.62 13.54 -30.79
CA VAL A 126 -0.89 14.50 -31.87
C VAL A 126 -0.04 15.76 -31.69
N LEU A 127 0.29 16.42 -32.79
CA LEU A 127 1.01 17.71 -32.77
C LEU A 127 -0.01 18.85 -32.74
N GLY A 128 -0.05 19.60 -31.65
CA GLY A 128 -0.83 20.84 -31.54
C GLY A 128 -0.16 22.01 -32.25
N ASP A 129 -0.91 23.10 -32.42
CA ASP A 129 -0.56 24.29 -33.23
C ASP A 129 0.78 24.95 -32.88
N THR A 130 1.28 24.73 -31.65
CA THR A 130 2.49 25.38 -31.12
C THR A 130 3.68 24.43 -30.94
N ARG A 131 3.77 23.36 -31.74
CA ARG A 131 4.75 22.26 -31.57
C ARG A 131 4.67 21.60 -30.19
N ARG A 132 3.48 21.62 -29.59
CA ARG A 132 3.17 20.87 -28.36
C ARG A 132 2.71 19.48 -28.75
N VAL A 133 3.15 18.48 -28.00
CA VAL A 133 2.62 17.11 -28.13
C VAL A 133 1.40 17.01 -27.21
N GLU A 134 0.27 16.64 -27.79
CA GLU A 134 -1.01 16.45 -27.10
C GLU A 134 -1.42 14.97 -27.17
N LEU A 135 -2.24 14.54 -26.20
CA LEU A 135 -2.86 13.22 -26.21
C LEU A 135 -4.21 13.31 -26.93
N GLY A 136 -4.30 12.70 -28.10
CA GLY A 136 -5.54 12.52 -28.85
C GLY A 136 -6.40 11.40 -28.27
N THR A 137 -7.68 11.68 -27.99
CA THR A 137 -8.64 10.62 -27.73
C THR A 137 -9.35 10.16 -29.00
N GLU A 138 -9.81 8.92 -28.98
CA GLU A 138 -10.39 8.22 -30.13
C GLU A 138 -11.77 8.74 -30.58
N ALA A 139 -12.25 9.88 -30.09
CA ALA A 139 -13.47 10.52 -30.62
C ALA A 139 -13.32 10.97 -32.09
N ALA A 140 -12.09 11.12 -32.60
CA ALA A 140 -11.82 11.60 -33.96
C ALA A 140 -11.51 10.49 -35.01
N ALA A 141 -11.33 9.22 -34.60
CA ALA A 141 -10.89 8.17 -35.54
C ALA A 141 -12.04 7.44 -36.26
N SER A 142 -13.30 7.64 -35.85
CA SER A 142 -14.47 6.95 -36.46
C SER A 142 -15.20 7.76 -37.53
N THR A 143 -14.84 9.03 -37.77
CA THR A 143 -15.49 9.89 -38.78
C THR A 143 -14.58 10.28 -39.96
N ALA A 144 -13.34 9.80 -40.00
CA ALA A 144 -12.41 10.07 -41.11
C ALA A 144 -12.47 9.02 -42.26
N LYS A 145 -13.58 8.29 -42.36
CA LYS A 145 -13.97 7.57 -43.58
C LYS A 145 -15.22 8.20 -44.14
N GLU A 146 -15.00 9.27 -44.90
CA GLU A 146 -15.73 9.72 -46.10
C GLU A 146 -15.71 11.25 -46.18
N GLY A 147 -15.13 11.77 -47.25
CA GLY A 147 -15.44 13.11 -47.73
C GLY A 147 -14.46 14.21 -47.36
N ILE A 148 -13.84 14.74 -48.41
CA ILE A 148 -13.16 16.03 -48.54
C ILE A 148 -13.79 17.12 -47.63
N VAL A 149 -13.00 17.68 -46.70
CA VAL A 149 -13.22 19.03 -46.18
C VAL A 149 -11.88 19.75 -46.05
N SER A 150 -11.64 20.66 -46.99
CA SER A 150 -10.78 21.82 -46.80
C SER A 150 -11.44 22.75 -45.79
N GLY A 151 -10.82 22.95 -44.62
CA GLY A 151 -11.30 23.91 -43.63
C GLY A 151 -10.31 24.04 -42.48
N SER A 152 -9.74 25.22 -42.33
CA SER A 152 -8.93 25.67 -41.19
C SER A 152 -9.82 25.81 -39.94
N GLY A 153 -10.23 24.69 -39.37
CA GLY A 153 -10.87 24.61 -38.06
C GLY A 153 -10.04 23.65 -37.21
N GLY A 154 -9.37 24.18 -36.18
CA GLY A 154 -8.58 23.39 -35.26
C GLY A 154 -9.42 22.24 -34.71
N ALA A 155 -9.00 21.00 -34.99
CA ALA A 155 -9.60 19.83 -34.38
C ALA A 155 -9.41 19.98 -32.88
N VAL A 156 -10.48 20.26 -32.16
CA VAL A 156 -10.46 20.27 -30.69
C VAL A 156 -10.17 18.84 -30.29
N THR A 157 -8.94 18.60 -29.86
CA THR A 157 -8.51 17.34 -29.27
C THR A 157 -9.26 17.19 -27.95
N GLU A 158 -10.40 16.49 -27.97
CA GLU A 158 -11.17 16.23 -26.74
C GLU A 158 -10.29 15.33 -25.85
N VAL A 159 -9.89 15.83 -24.67
CA VAL A 159 -9.05 15.06 -23.74
C VAL A 159 -9.97 14.23 -22.86
N ASP A 160 -9.64 12.95 -22.65
CA ASP A 160 -10.41 12.07 -21.78
C ASP A 160 -10.39 12.66 -20.37
N GLU A 161 -11.56 13.08 -19.88
CA GLU A 161 -11.68 13.76 -18.58
C GLU A 161 -11.09 12.91 -17.45
N ARG A 162 -11.12 11.58 -17.56
CA ARG A 162 -10.51 10.65 -16.59
C ARG A 162 -8.99 10.77 -16.54
N LEU A 163 -8.34 11.10 -17.67
CA LEU A 163 -6.90 11.38 -17.71
C LEU A 163 -6.58 12.70 -17.00
N VAL A 164 -7.41 13.72 -17.21
CA VAL A 164 -7.27 15.02 -16.55
C VAL A 164 -7.45 14.87 -15.04
N GLU A 165 -8.52 14.22 -14.59
CA GLU A 165 -8.78 13.93 -13.17
C GLU A 165 -7.61 13.18 -12.52
N THR A 166 -7.08 12.16 -13.22
CA THR A 166 -5.94 11.37 -12.73
C THR A 166 -4.68 12.23 -12.61
N LEU A 167 -4.41 13.09 -13.60
CA LEU A 167 -3.23 13.96 -13.58
C LEU A 167 -3.32 15.00 -12.48
N VAL A 168 -4.50 15.63 -12.32
CA VAL A 168 -4.76 16.58 -11.24
C VAL A 168 -4.54 15.91 -9.88
N ALA A 169 -5.12 14.73 -9.65
CA ALA A 169 -4.94 13.99 -8.40
C ALA A 169 -3.46 13.62 -8.14
N TYR A 170 -2.70 13.26 -9.18
CA TYR A 170 -1.27 13.02 -9.06
C TYR A 170 -0.49 14.30 -8.71
N LYS A 171 -0.79 15.42 -9.38
CA LYS A 171 -0.14 16.72 -9.11
C LYS A 171 -0.43 17.19 -7.69
N ASP A 172 -1.66 17.08 -7.23
CA ASP A 172 -2.05 17.36 -5.85
C ASP A 172 -1.28 16.47 -4.86
N ALA A 173 -1.12 15.18 -5.16
CA ALA A 173 -0.36 14.27 -4.32
C ALA A 173 1.14 14.67 -4.23
N VAL A 174 1.73 15.12 -5.34
CA VAL A 174 3.12 15.61 -5.38
C VAL A 174 3.25 16.92 -4.60
N GLU A 175 2.39 17.90 -4.87
CA GLU A 175 2.43 19.23 -4.21
C GLU A 175 2.22 19.13 -2.70
N SER A 176 1.30 18.26 -2.26
CA SER A 176 1.05 17.99 -0.84
C SER A 176 2.07 17.04 -0.20
N ASN A 177 3.10 16.63 -0.94
CA ASN A 177 4.10 15.66 -0.55
C ASN A 177 3.47 14.36 -0.02
N SER A 178 2.32 13.93 -0.53
CA SER A 178 1.53 12.82 0.05
C SER A 178 1.94 11.43 -0.44
N LEU A 179 2.84 11.33 -1.42
CA LEU A 179 3.31 10.07 -1.99
C LEU A 179 4.84 10.04 -2.08
N LEU A 180 5.47 9.04 -1.45
CA LEU A 180 6.88 8.69 -1.61
C LEU A 180 6.98 7.31 -2.27
N SER A 181 7.66 7.20 -3.41
CA SER A 181 7.84 5.93 -4.12
C SER A 181 9.24 5.35 -3.86
N ILE A 182 9.31 4.06 -3.54
CA ILE A 182 10.56 3.31 -3.34
C ILE A 182 10.48 2.05 -4.21
N SER A 183 11.49 1.80 -5.05
CA SER A 183 11.49 0.66 -5.96
C SER A 183 12.37 -0.50 -5.46
N PHE A 184 11.95 -1.72 -5.81
CA PHE A 184 12.77 -2.94 -5.70
C PHE A 184 12.56 -3.82 -6.93
N VAL A 185 13.45 -4.79 -7.14
CA VAL A 185 13.26 -5.86 -8.14
C VAL A 185 13.40 -7.23 -7.50
N SER A 186 14.52 -7.46 -6.82
CA SER A 186 14.82 -8.77 -6.24
C SER A 186 14.18 -8.96 -4.86
N LEU A 187 14.10 -10.21 -4.42
CA LEU A 187 13.73 -10.56 -3.05
C LEU A 187 14.67 -9.90 -2.03
N GLU A 188 15.98 -9.90 -2.28
CA GLU A 188 16.97 -9.31 -1.38
C GLU A 188 16.74 -7.80 -1.23
N GLU A 189 16.57 -7.08 -2.34
CA GLU A 189 16.25 -5.65 -2.31
C GLU A 189 14.96 -5.38 -1.54
N TYR A 190 13.92 -6.17 -1.81
CA TYR A 190 12.64 -6.06 -1.10
C TYR A 190 12.82 -6.21 0.41
N LEU A 191 13.55 -7.23 0.88
CA LEU A 191 13.74 -7.48 2.31
C LEU A 191 14.55 -6.37 2.99
N TRP A 192 15.58 -5.86 2.33
CA TRP A 192 16.35 -4.72 2.86
C TRP A 192 15.55 -3.42 2.88
N CYS A 193 14.80 -3.12 1.83
CA CYS A 193 13.90 -1.97 1.79
C CYS A 193 12.80 -2.09 2.85
N LEU A 194 12.18 -3.27 3.01
CA LEU A 194 11.16 -3.53 4.02
C LEU A 194 11.70 -3.33 5.43
N ARG A 195 12.92 -3.84 5.72
CA ARG A 195 13.57 -3.65 7.02
C ARG A 195 13.83 -2.17 7.30
N MET A 196 14.40 -1.44 6.34
CA MET A 196 14.64 0.00 6.46
C MET A 196 13.34 0.76 6.69
N VAL A 197 12.34 0.57 5.82
CA VAL A 197 11.07 1.28 5.91
C VAL A 197 10.35 0.98 7.22
N SER A 198 10.31 -0.28 7.66
CA SER A 198 9.67 -0.65 8.92
C SER A 198 10.35 0.04 10.11
N ARG A 199 11.69 0.01 10.17
CA ARG A 199 12.44 0.67 11.26
C ARG A 199 12.25 2.20 11.28
N CYS A 200 12.20 2.84 10.11
CA CYS A 200 11.88 4.27 10.05
C CYS A 200 10.43 4.53 10.48
N MET A 201 9.48 3.69 10.05
CA MET A 201 8.05 3.80 10.39
C MET A 201 7.77 3.66 11.88
N ASP A 202 8.63 3.00 12.66
CA ASP A 202 8.47 2.86 14.11
C ASP A 202 8.25 4.21 14.83
N ARG A 203 8.87 5.29 14.33
CA ARG A 203 8.69 6.65 14.88
C ARG A 203 7.26 7.19 14.74
N MET A 204 6.46 6.62 13.84
CA MET A 204 5.04 6.95 13.69
C MET A 204 4.18 6.23 14.73
N GLY A 205 4.70 5.17 15.36
CA GLY A 205 3.97 4.34 16.32
C GLY A 205 2.61 3.93 15.77
N ARG A 206 1.55 4.21 16.54
CA ARG A 206 0.17 3.87 16.18
C ARG A 206 -0.39 4.63 14.98
N HIS A 207 0.24 5.73 14.56
CA HIS A 207 -0.13 6.47 13.35
C HIS A 207 0.49 5.87 12.08
N GLY A 208 1.39 4.89 12.22
CA GLY A 208 1.97 4.16 11.11
C GLY A 208 1.20 2.88 10.79
N MET A 209 0.93 2.63 9.52
CA MET A 209 0.33 1.40 9.00
C MET A 209 1.28 0.70 8.04
N LEU A 210 1.34 -0.63 8.11
CA LEU A 210 2.05 -1.49 7.15
C LEU A 210 1.03 -2.35 6.39
N PHE A 211 0.87 -2.09 5.11
CA PHE A 211 -0.03 -2.77 4.19
C PHE A 211 0.80 -3.67 3.25
N LEU A 212 0.93 -4.95 3.61
CA LEU A 212 1.90 -5.86 3.01
C LEU A 212 1.28 -6.69 1.87
N ALA A 213 1.09 -6.07 0.70
CA ALA A 213 0.40 -6.66 -0.46
C ALA A 213 1.32 -7.18 -1.58
N ALA A 214 2.65 -7.08 -1.43
CA ALA A 214 3.60 -7.65 -2.38
C ALA A 214 3.53 -9.18 -2.41
N ALA A 215 3.76 -9.77 -3.59
CA ALA A 215 3.90 -11.22 -3.77
C ALA A 215 5.37 -11.60 -3.54
N VAL A 216 5.70 -11.88 -2.29
CA VAL A 216 7.06 -12.23 -1.86
C VAL A 216 7.33 -13.71 -2.13
N SER A 217 8.51 -14.01 -2.66
CA SER A 217 8.99 -15.38 -2.90
C SER A 217 9.15 -16.14 -1.58
N ASP A 218 8.65 -17.38 -1.53
CA ASP A 218 8.78 -18.26 -0.36
C ASP A 218 10.10 -19.03 -0.34
N PHE A 219 10.79 -19.09 -1.48
CA PHE A 219 12.05 -19.81 -1.68
C PHE A 219 13.08 -18.93 -2.39
N HIS A 220 14.37 -19.13 -2.11
CA HIS A 220 15.48 -18.41 -2.74
C HIS A 220 16.76 -19.25 -2.87
N ILE A 221 17.78 -18.74 -3.55
CA ILE A 221 19.15 -19.28 -3.50
C ILE A 221 20.01 -18.30 -2.70
N PRO A 222 20.61 -18.70 -1.55
CA PRO A 222 21.53 -17.86 -0.80
C PRO A 222 22.68 -17.36 -1.67
N SER A 223 23.18 -16.14 -1.42
CA SER A 223 24.18 -15.51 -2.27
C SER A 223 25.47 -16.34 -2.43
N HIS A 224 25.91 -17.04 -1.38
CA HIS A 224 27.08 -17.93 -1.43
C HIS A 224 26.86 -19.24 -2.22
N LYS A 225 25.61 -19.59 -2.56
CA LYS A 225 25.25 -20.75 -3.39
C LYS A 225 24.94 -20.38 -4.84
N LEU A 226 24.86 -19.09 -5.17
CA LEU A 226 24.63 -18.63 -6.54
C LEU A 226 25.82 -18.97 -7.43
N ARG A 227 25.55 -19.43 -8.65
CA ARG A 227 26.58 -19.55 -9.68
C ARG A 227 26.94 -18.18 -10.22
N GLU A 228 28.23 -17.93 -10.41
CA GLU A 228 28.68 -16.63 -10.91
C GLU A 228 28.18 -16.33 -12.33
N HIS A 229 28.18 -17.34 -13.20
CA HIS A 229 27.83 -17.21 -14.61
C HIS A 229 26.55 -17.98 -14.97
N LYS A 230 25.97 -17.60 -16.12
CA LYS A 230 24.80 -18.23 -16.74
C LYS A 230 24.89 -19.75 -16.66
N ILE A 231 23.84 -20.40 -16.16
CA ILE A 231 23.77 -21.87 -16.16
C ILE A 231 23.74 -22.37 -17.62
N ASP A 232 24.73 -23.17 -18.01
CA ASP A 232 24.85 -23.74 -19.36
C ASP A 232 23.74 -24.74 -19.64
N SER A 233 23.13 -24.64 -20.83
CA SER A 233 22.10 -25.57 -21.31
C SER A 233 22.67 -26.85 -21.94
N SER A 234 23.99 -26.96 -22.11
CA SER A 234 24.64 -27.97 -22.96
C SER A 234 25.29 -29.14 -22.21
N ARG A 235 25.35 -29.14 -20.87
CA ARG A 235 25.90 -30.27 -20.09
C ARG A 235 24.83 -31.31 -19.75
N GLY A 236 24.33 -31.99 -20.77
CA GLY A 236 23.88 -33.37 -20.60
C GLY A 236 25.12 -34.26 -20.47
N VAL A 237 25.50 -34.61 -19.24
CA VAL A 237 26.52 -35.64 -19.03
C VAL A 237 26.00 -36.94 -19.64
N ARG A 238 26.76 -37.49 -20.59
CA ARG A 238 26.46 -38.76 -21.24
C ARG A 238 26.26 -39.83 -20.16
N GLY A 239 25.03 -40.31 -19.99
CA GLY A 239 24.72 -41.47 -19.15
C GLY A 239 23.44 -41.38 -18.33
N ASP A 240 22.86 -40.20 -18.12
CA ASP A 240 21.60 -40.05 -17.39
C ASP A 240 20.46 -39.62 -18.32
N ALA A 241 19.33 -40.32 -18.24
CA ALA A 241 18.17 -40.16 -19.11
C ALA A 241 17.33 -38.91 -18.79
N SER A 242 17.74 -38.08 -17.82
CA SER A 242 17.11 -36.78 -17.56
C SER A 242 17.99 -35.62 -18.00
N SER A 243 17.78 -35.14 -19.23
CA SER A 243 18.35 -33.91 -19.79
C SER A 243 17.75 -32.61 -19.18
N GLY A 244 17.47 -32.63 -17.87
CA GLY A 244 16.75 -31.57 -17.15
C GLY A 244 17.62 -30.69 -16.26
N LEU A 245 17.13 -29.49 -15.93
CA LEU A 245 17.71 -28.60 -14.93
C LEU A 245 17.06 -28.86 -13.57
N THR A 246 17.86 -29.23 -12.56
CA THR A 246 17.41 -29.32 -11.16
C THR A 246 17.88 -28.10 -10.39
N LEU A 247 16.96 -27.43 -9.69
CA LEU A 247 17.22 -26.28 -8.84
C LEU A 247 17.00 -26.64 -7.37
N HIS A 248 17.98 -26.32 -6.53
CA HIS A 248 17.85 -26.43 -5.07
C HIS A 248 17.61 -25.04 -4.51
N LEU A 249 16.47 -24.86 -3.83
CA LEU A 249 16.04 -23.59 -3.25
C LEU A 249 15.87 -23.76 -1.73
N ASP A 250 16.34 -22.76 -0.98
CA ASP A 250 16.16 -22.69 0.47
C ASP A 250 14.92 -21.85 0.79
N GLU A 251 14.23 -22.15 1.90
CA GLU A 251 13.10 -21.34 2.36
C GLU A 251 13.54 -19.92 2.73
N VAL A 252 12.72 -18.93 2.36
CA VAL A 252 12.93 -17.54 2.76
C VAL A 252 12.58 -17.36 4.24
N PRO A 253 13.47 -16.73 5.03
CA PRO A 253 13.24 -16.45 6.44
C PRO A 253 11.96 -15.64 6.66
N LYS A 254 11.24 -15.93 7.74
CA LYS A 254 9.92 -15.35 8.01
C LYS A 254 10.05 -13.95 8.61
N CYS A 255 10.49 -12.99 7.80
CA CYS A 255 10.76 -11.60 8.19
C CYS A 255 9.54 -10.83 8.72
N LEU A 256 8.31 -11.29 8.48
CA LEU A 256 7.10 -10.67 9.02
C LEU A 256 7.07 -10.65 10.56
N GLY A 257 7.65 -11.66 11.22
CA GLY A 257 7.76 -11.67 12.68
C GLY A 257 8.62 -10.52 13.22
N MET A 258 9.70 -10.19 12.50
CA MET A 258 10.61 -9.10 12.88
C MET A 258 9.91 -7.74 12.91
N ILE A 259 8.90 -7.53 12.06
CA ILE A 259 8.13 -6.29 12.04
C ILE A 259 7.41 -6.09 13.37
N GLY A 260 6.70 -7.10 13.86
CA GLY A 260 5.93 -7.02 15.10
C GLY A 260 6.79 -7.06 16.38
N GLU A 261 8.00 -7.64 16.30
CA GLU A 261 8.87 -7.81 17.47
C GLU A 261 9.94 -6.70 17.61
N GLU A 262 10.53 -6.25 16.51
CA GLU A 262 11.75 -5.42 16.56
C GLU A 262 11.67 -4.16 15.67
N TRP A 263 11.07 -4.24 14.48
CA TRP A 263 11.20 -3.14 13.52
C TRP A 263 10.10 -2.08 13.64
N ALA A 264 8.86 -2.46 13.92
CA ALA A 264 7.71 -1.54 14.02
C ALA A 264 6.58 -2.12 14.91
N PRO A 265 6.86 -2.42 16.20
CA PRO A 265 5.93 -3.09 17.11
C PRO A 265 4.61 -2.33 17.34
N ASP A 266 4.63 -1.00 17.26
CA ASP A 266 3.45 -0.15 17.52
C ASP A 266 2.69 0.25 16.24
N CYS A 267 3.17 -0.12 15.05
CA CYS A 267 2.47 0.16 13.78
C CYS A 267 1.32 -0.82 13.51
N PHE A 268 0.26 -0.34 12.86
CA PHE A 268 -0.86 -1.16 12.43
C PHE A 268 -0.50 -2.04 11.22
N ARG A 269 -0.23 -3.31 11.49
CA ARG A 269 0.17 -4.33 10.50
C ARG A 269 -1.01 -5.06 9.85
N ILE A 270 -1.03 -5.05 8.51
CA ILE A 270 -1.98 -5.75 7.64
C ILE A 270 -1.17 -6.64 6.69
N SER A 271 -1.57 -7.91 6.55
CA SER A 271 -1.00 -8.82 5.56
C SER A 271 -2.06 -9.41 4.64
N PHE A 272 -1.62 -9.87 3.47
CA PHE A 272 -2.50 -10.46 2.46
C PHE A 272 -2.26 -11.96 2.35
N LYS A 273 -3.33 -12.73 2.19
CA LYS A 273 -3.25 -14.14 1.83
C LYS A 273 -4.11 -14.43 0.61
N LEU A 274 -3.51 -15.09 -0.37
CA LEU A 274 -4.17 -15.51 -1.60
C LEU A 274 -4.24 -17.03 -1.60
N GLU A 275 -5.44 -17.58 -1.75
CA GLU A 275 -5.67 -19.01 -1.92
C GLU A 275 -6.72 -19.24 -3.01
N THR A 276 -6.89 -20.49 -3.43
CA THR A 276 -7.91 -20.90 -4.41
C THR A 276 -9.26 -21.21 -3.78
N ASP A 277 -9.30 -21.40 -2.45
CA ASP A 277 -10.48 -21.82 -1.70
C ASP A 277 -10.48 -21.24 -0.27
N LEU A 278 -11.66 -20.90 0.24
CA LEU A 278 -11.85 -20.23 1.53
C LEU A 278 -11.53 -21.13 2.74
N GLU A 279 -11.84 -22.43 2.67
CA GLU A 279 -11.56 -23.37 3.76
C GLU A 279 -10.05 -23.54 3.98
N ARG A 280 -9.25 -23.37 2.92
CA ARG A 280 -7.77 -23.34 3.00
C ARG A 280 -7.23 -21.99 3.44
N LEU A 281 -7.96 -20.91 3.12
CA LEU A 281 -7.58 -19.53 3.43
C LEU A 281 -7.65 -19.22 4.92
N LEU A 282 -8.78 -19.54 5.57
CA LEU A 282 -9.03 -19.16 6.97
C LEU A 282 -7.99 -19.73 7.94
N PRO A 283 -7.61 -21.04 7.91
CA PRO A 283 -6.60 -21.58 8.82
C PRO A 283 -5.24 -20.91 8.64
N LYS A 284 -4.83 -20.64 7.39
CA LYS A 284 -3.56 -19.97 7.09
C LYS A 284 -3.56 -18.52 7.53
N ALA A 285 -4.66 -17.80 7.35
CA ALA A 285 -4.83 -16.43 7.81
C ALA A 285 -4.79 -16.34 9.34
N ARG A 286 -5.53 -17.20 10.04
CA ARG A 286 -5.50 -17.29 11.52
C ARG A 286 -4.12 -17.65 12.05
N ALA A 287 -3.40 -18.54 11.37
CA ALA A 287 -2.01 -18.85 11.71
C ALA A 287 -1.10 -17.63 11.56
N ALA A 288 -1.25 -16.84 10.49
CA ALA A 288 -0.48 -15.61 10.28
C ALA A 288 -0.77 -14.53 11.33
N LEU A 289 -2.04 -14.34 11.70
CA LEU A 289 -2.45 -13.43 12.79
C LEU A 289 -1.71 -13.74 14.09
N LYS A 290 -1.77 -15.00 14.53
CA LYS A 290 -1.15 -15.43 15.79
C LYS A 290 0.37 -15.42 15.72
N ARG A 291 0.95 -15.89 14.61
CA ARG A 291 2.40 -16.07 14.48
C ARG A 291 3.15 -14.75 14.34
N TYR A 292 2.58 -13.78 13.64
CA TYR A 292 3.28 -12.53 13.30
C TYR A 292 2.67 -11.28 13.95
N GLY A 293 1.65 -11.43 14.81
CA GLY A 293 1.02 -10.30 15.50
C GLY A 293 0.38 -9.29 14.53
N MET A 294 -0.24 -9.81 13.46
CA MET A 294 -0.98 -8.97 12.51
C MET A 294 -2.29 -8.48 13.13
N HIS A 295 -2.69 -7.25 12.83
CA HIS A 295 -3.97 -6.71 13.29
C HIS A 295 -5.11 -7.13 12.36
N VAL A 296 -4.83 -7.29 11.07
CA VAL A 296 -5.78 -7.77 10.06
C VAL A 296 -5.05 -8.65 9.05
N VAL A 297 -5.67 -9.76 8.66
CA VAL A 297 -5.30 -10.50 7.44
C VAL A 297 -6.39 -10.31 6.41
N VAL A 298 -6.03 -9.84 5.22
CA VAL A 298 -6.93 -9.73 4.07
C VAL A 298 -6.82 -11.02 3.26
N GLY A 299 -7.88 -11.82 3.33
CA GLY A 299 -8.05 -13.03 2.55
C GLY A 299 -8.61 -12.74 1.17
N ASN A 300 -7.90 -13.22 0.14
CA ASN A 300 -8.31 -13.17 -1.26
C ASN A 300 -8.51 -14.60 -1.79
N GLU A 301 -9.69 -14.87 -2.33
CA GLU A 301 -9.94 -16.05 -3.15
C GLU A 301 -9.61 -15.70 -4.62
N LEU A 302 -8.77 -16.50 -5.29
CA LEU A 302 -8.15 -16.15 -6.58
C LEU A 302 -9.14 -15.65 -7.64
N HIS A 303 -10.27 -16.34 -7.79
CA HIS A 303 -11.25 -16.06 -8.84
C HIS A 303 -12.12 -14.83 -8.56
N SER A 304 -12.34 -14.50 -7.29
CA SER A 304 -13.22 -13.40 -6.87
C SER A 304 -12.48 -12.23 -6.22
N ARG A 305 -11.15 -12.22 -6.26
CA ARG A 305 -10.29 -11.26 -5.55
C ARG A 305 -10.59 -9.79 -5.89
N TYR A 306 -11.18 -9.52 -7.06
CA TYR A 306 -11.58 -8.16 -7.47
C TYR A 306 -13.04 -7.82 -7.13
N ASP A 307 -13.82 -8.77 -6.63
CA ASP A 307 -15.24 -8.61 -6.33
C ASP A 307 -15.54 -8.70 -4.83
N LYS A 308 -14.81 -9.56 -4.11
CA LYS A 308 -14.92 -9.72 -2.66
C LYS A 308 -13.57 -10.04 -2.03
N VAL A 309 -13.39 -9.59 -0.80
CA VAL A 309 -12.27 -9.94 0.09
C VAL A 309 -12.78 -10.17 1.50
N GLU A 310 -12.09 -11.00 2.28
CA GLU A 310 -12.46 -11.31 3.66
C GLU A 310 -11.44 -10.70 4.61
N LEU A 311 -11.88 -9.84 5.54
CA LEU A 311 -11.04 -9.31 6.61
C LEU A 311 -11.12 -10.24 7.80
N ILE A 312 -9.99 -10.72 8.28
CA ILE A 312 -9.91 -11.71 9.36
C ILE A 312 -9.15 -11.07 10.52
N PHE A 313 -9.75 -11.11 11.72
CA PHE A 313 -9.27 -10.40 12.90
C PHE A 313 -8.73 -11.38 13.97
N PRO A 314 -7.83 -10.93 14.87
CA PRO A 314 -7.24 -11.77 15.94
C PRO A 314 -8.26 -12.39 16.88
N ASP A 315 -9.40 -11.72 17.09
CA ASP A 315 -10.48 -12.18 17.97
C ASP A 315 -11.41 -13.22 17.31
N GLY A 316 -11.07 -13.66 16.08
CA GLY A 316 -11.84 -14.62 15.31
C GLY A 316 -12.99 -14.02 14.52
N ALA A 317 -13.23 -12.70 14.60
CA ALA A 317 -14.21 -12.05 13.75
C ALA A 317 -13.76 -12.03 12.29
N GLU A 318 -14.75 -12.08 11.41
CA GLU A 318 -14.58 -12.07 9.96
C GLU A 318 -15.53 -11.01 9.40
N ARG A 319 -15.05 -10.21 8.44
CA ARG A 319 -15.84 -9.17 7.78
C ARG A 319 -15.60 -9.24 6.27
N GLN A 320 -16.66 -9.57 5.55
CA GLN A 320 -16.63 -9.58 4.10
C GLN A 320 -16.77 -8.16 3.53
N ILE A 321 -15.87 -7.79 2.63
CA ILE A 321 -15.93 -6.56 1.85
C ILE A 321 -16.28 -6.93 0.41
N LYS A 322 -17.25 -6.23 -0.17
CA LYS A 322 -17.70 -6.43 -1.55
C LYS A 322 -17.52 -5.15 -2.35
N LYS A 323 -17.19 -5.32 -3.63
CA LYS A 323 -17.11 -4.22 -4.59
C LYS A 323 -18.51 -3.62 -4.76
N ALA A 324 -18.60 -2.29 -4.78
CA ALA A 324 -19.84 -1.61 -5.09
C ALA A 324 -20.33 -1.97 -6.50
N ARG A 325 -21.65 -1.95 -6.70
CA ARG A 325 -22.25 -2.17 -8.03
C ARG A 325 -22.13 -0.89 -8.85
N GLY A 326 -21.90 -1.02 -10.15
CA GLY A 326 -21.79 0.10 -11.08
C GLY A 326 -20.46 0.10 -11.83
N VAL A 327 -20.40 0.91 -12.89
CA VAL A 327 -19.20 1.06 -13.71
C VAL A 327 -18.19 1.94 -12.97
N GLY A 328 -16.91 1.57 -13.01
CA GLY A 328 -15.82 2.38 -12.46
C GLY A 328 -15.45 2.11 -11.00
N HIS A 329 -16.31 1.44 -10.23
CA HIS A 329 -15.99 1.07 -8.84
C HIS A 329 -14.93 -0.02 -8.77
N VAL A 330 -14.03 0.13 -7.80
CA VAL A 330 -12.97 -0.84 -7.48
C VAL A 330 -13.13 -1.34 -6.04
N ILE A 331 -12.76 -2.61 -5.78
CA ILE A 331 -12.88 -3.21 -4.44
C ILE A 331 -12.06 -2.45 -3.40
N GLU A 332 -10.94 -1.84 -3.82
CA GLU A 332 -10.05 -1.07 -2.98
C GLU A 332 -10.72 0.17 -2.33
N GLU A 333 -11.78 0.73 -2.92
CA GLU A 333 -12.54 1.83 -2.29
C GLU A 333 -13.09 1.38 -0.93
N ALA A 334 -13.87 0.30 -0.92
CA ALA A 334 -14.50 -0.25 0.29
C ALA A 334 -13.48 -0.92 1.22
N LEU A 335 -12.45 -1.58 0.65
CA LEU A 335 -11.39 -2.20 1.43
C LEU A 335 -10.58 -1.17 2.21
N VAL A 336 -10.11 -0.10 1.54
CA VAL A 336 -9.31 0.94 2.18
C VAL A 336 -10.15 1.74 3.18
N GLU A 337 -11.43 1.99 2.89
CA GLU A 337 -12.34 2.59 3.86
C GLU A 337 -12.44 1.76 5.16
N ALA A 338 -12.69 0.45 5.03
CA ALA A 338 -12.77 -0.44 6.18
C ALA A 338 -11.45 -0.47 6.97
N LEU A 339 -10.31 -0.60 6.28
CA LEU A 339 -8.99 -0.67 6.93
C LEU A 339 -8.59 0.66 7.57
N ALA A 340 -8.91 1.80 6.95
CA ALA A 340 -8.69 3.12 7.54
C ALA A 340 -9.51 3.29 8.81
N GLN A 341 -10.77 2.83 8.82
CA GLN A 341 -11.60 2.86 10.03
C GLN A 341 -11.00 2.03 11.16
N GLU A 342 -10.55 0.81 10.87
CA GLU A 342 -9.88 -0.04 11.89
C GLU A 342 -8.59 0.60 12.40
N HIS A 343 -7.83 1.27 11.54
CA HIS A 343 -6.63 2.00 11.96
C HIS A 343 -6.92 3.21 12.82
N PHE A 344 -7.97 3.99 12.51
CA PHE A 344 -8.37 5.10 13.37
C PHE A 344 -8.88 4.62 14.74
N ASN A 345 -9.60 3.50 14.79
CA ASN A 345 -9.96 2.86 16.05
C ASN A 345 -8.70 2.46 16.84
N TYR A 346 -7.73 1.84 16.16
CA TYR A 346 -6.44 1.49 16.77
C TYR A 346 -5.70 2.74 17.30
N ILE A 347 -5.64 3.84 16.55
CA ILE A 347 -5.04 5.09 17.03
C ILE A 347 -5.76 5.56 18.31
N ALA A 348 -7.09 5.62 18.29
CA ALA A 348 -7.90 6.11 19.41
C ALA A 348 -7.76 5.27 20.70
N GLU A 349 -7.71 3.94 20.57
CA GLU A 349 -7.51 3.03 21.70
C GLU A 349 -6.17 3.26 22.43
N GLY A 350 -5.14 3.72 21.69
CA GLY A 350 -3.83 4.02 22.26
C GLY A 350 -3.76 5.32 23.05
N GLY A 351 -4.68 6.26 22.82
CA GLY A 351 -4.72 7.55 23.51
C GLY A 351 -5.25 7.49 24.94
N GLY A 352 -5.83 6.35 25.35
CA GLY A 352 -6.50 6.20 26.64
C GLY A 352 -5.67 5.58 27.79
N VAL A 353 -4.44 5.15 27.55
CA VAL A 353 -3.65 4.43 28.57
C VAL A 353 -2.22 4.96 28.64
N GLY A 354 -1.95 5.77 29.67
CA GLY A 354 -0.58 6.03 30.10
C GLY A 354 0.12 4.70 30.42
N ARG A 355 1.27 4.46 29.79
CA ARG A 355 2.09 3.24 29.98
C ARG A 355 2.50 3.11 31.44
N GLY A 356 1.78 2.29 32.19
CA GLY A 356 2.31 1.54 33.33
C GLY A 356 2.90 0.23 32.79
N VAL A 357 4.17 -0.02 33.09
CA VAL A 357 4.90 -1.24 32.73
C VAL A 357 4.19 -2.47 33.31
N GLY A 358 3.92 -3.48 32.46
CA GLY A 358 3.64 -4.85 32.91
C GLY A 358 2.52 -5.59 32.16
N SER A 359 2.91 -6.52 31.29
CA SER A 359 2.28 -7.84 31.01
C SER A 359 0.75 -8.00 30.81
N SER A 360 0.40 -8.58 29.64
CA SER A 360 -0.82 -9.31 29.19
C SER A 360 -1.66 -10.06 30.26
N PRO A 361 -2.91 -10.58 30.02
CA PRO A 361 -3.96 -10.32 29.02
C PRO A 361 -5.36 -10.06 29.67
N ALA A 362 -6.00 -8.91 29.44
CA ALA A 362 -7.36 -8.62 29.98
C ALA A 362 -8.41 -8.36 28.88
N TRP A 363 -8.24 -8.95 27.69
CA TRP A 363 -9.06 -8.67 26.50
C TRP A 363 -10.47 -9.31 26.51
N HIS A 364 -10.77 -10.24 27.41
CA HIS A 364 -11.99 -11.08 27.27
C HIS A 364 -13.32 -10.49 27.79
N ARG A 365 -13.38 -9.30 28.40
CA ARG A 365 -14.60 -8.87 29.12
C ARG A 365 -15.39 -7.69 28.57
N GLN A 366 -14.90 -6.96 27.56
CA GLN A 366 -15.53 -5.67 27.19
C GLN A 366 -16.35 -5.68 25.89
N ARG A 367 -16.27 -6.76 25.10
CA ARG A 367 -16.96 -6.86 23.80
C ARG A 367 -18.45 -7.23 23.90
N SER A 368 -18.91 -7.73 25.05
CA SER A 368 -20.31 -8.12 25.27
C SER A 368 -21.27 -6.96 25.59
N LEU A 369 -20.75 -5.76 25.89
CA LEU A 369 -21.58 -4.60 26.26
C LEU A 369 -21.90 -3.67 25.08
N LEU A 370 -21.12 -3.69 24.00
CA LEU A 370 -21.29 -2.82 22.84
C LEU A 370 -22.27 -3.39 21.78
N HIS A 371 -22.54 -4.70 21.79
CA HIS A 371 -23.48 -5.32 20.85
C HIS A 371 -24.96 -5.21 21.25
N ARG A 372 -25.28 -4.54 22.37
CA ARG A 372 -26.66 -4.45 22.89
C ARG A 372 -27.32 -3.06 22.76
N LYS A 373 -26.69 -2.12 22.04
CA LYS A 373 -27.27 -0.78 21.75
C LYS A 373 -27.03 -0.37 20.30
N LYS A 374 -27.76 -0.99 19.36
CA LYS A 374 -28.05 -0.41 18.03
C LYS A 374 -29.39 -0.97 17.52
N GLU A 375 -30.45 -0.59 18.20
CA GLU A 375 -31.81 -0.48 17.64
C GLU A 375 -32.37 0.87 18.10
N GLY A 376 -32.98 1.64 17.20
CA GLY A 376 -33.60 2.93 17.49
C GLY A 376 -32.98 4.09 16.71
N GLY A 377 -33.68 4.58 15.69
CA GLY A 377 -33.19 5.55 14.72
C GLY A 377 -33.16 7.00 15.18
N ALA A 378 -32.66 7.86 14.27
CA ALA A 378 -33.02 9.27 14.10
C ALA A 378 -31.99 9.96 13.18
N TRP A 379 -32.18 9.89 11.87
CA TRP A 379 -31.63 10.89 10.92
C TRP A 379 -32.60 11.03 9.75
N SER A 380 -33.73 11.70 9.99
CA SER A 380 -34.62 12.22 8.96
C SER A 380 -34.85 13.69 9.26
N GLY A 381 -34.18 14.58 8.53
CA GLY A 381 -34.40 16.01 8.71
C GLY A 381 -33.20 16.87 8.33
N LEU A 382 -32.75 16.78 7.08
CA LEU A 382 -32.01 17.88 6.44
C LEU A 382 -31.88 17.53 4.96
N LEU A 383 -32.88 17.93 4.16
CA LEU A 383 -32.83 18.21 2.71
C LEU A 383 -34.26 18.29 2.18
N SER A 384 -34.95 19.37 2.56
CA SER A 384 -36.14 19.82 1.85
C SER A 384 -35.96 21.30 1.60
N PHE A 385 -35.34 21.67 0.49
CA PHE A 385 -35.55 22.92 -0.27
C PHE A 385 -34.52 22.92 -1.40
N LEU A 386 -34.99 22.65 -2.62
CA LEU A 386 -34.69 23.36 -3.87
C LEU A 386 -35.04 22.45 -5.07
N SER A 387 -35.84 23.01 -5.97
CA SER A 387 -36.23 22.43 -7.26
C SER A 387 -35.90 23.46 -8.36
N PRO A 388 -35.91 23.11 -9.67
CA PRO A 388 -34.71 23.24 -10.49
C PRO A 388 -34.84 24.27 -11.64
N ARG A 389 -33.70 24.81 -12.12
CA ARG A 389 -33.31 24.84 -13.56
C ARG A 389 -31.98 25.57 -13.83
N THR A 390 -31.08 24.82 -14.48
CA THR A 390 -30.06 25.22 -15.49
C THR A 390 -29.29 26.52 -15.29
N ALA A 391 -28.16 26.41 -14.58
CA ALA A 391 -26.85 27.01 -14.90
C ALA A 391 -25.87 26.72 -13.74
N MET A 392 -25.49 25.45 -13.53
CA MET A 392 -24.63 25.08 -12.38
C MET A 392 -23.84 23.79 -12.66
N SER A 393 -22.79 23.87 -13.49
CA SER A 393 -21.81 22.78 -13.60
C SER A 393 -20.40 23.15 -13.13
N MET A 394 -20.01 24.44 -13.00
CA MET A 394 -18.71 24.80 -12.42
C MET A 394 -18.78 25.11 -10.93
N VAL A 395 -19.82 25.79 -10.47
CA VAL A 395 -19.94 26.22 -9.05
C VAL A 395 -20.19 25.03 -8.11
N THR A 396 -20.92 24.01 -8.56
CA THR A 396 -21.20 22.79 -7.78
C THR A 396 -19.95 21.92 -7.59
N ILE A 397 -19.07 21.85 -8.60
CA ILE A 397 -17.81 21.12 -8.54
C ILE A 397 -16.80 21.86 -7.65
N VAL A 398 -16.70 23.18 -7.78
CA VAL A 398 -15.87 24.00 -6.88
C VAL A 398 -16.40 23.91 -5.45
N ALA A 399 -17.71 23.94 -5.23
CA ALA A 399 -18.30 23.78 -3.90
C ALA A 399 -18.06 22.37 -3.31
N ALA A 400 -18.11 21.31 -4.12
CA ALA A 400 -17.79 19.95 -3.68
C ALA A 400 -16.29 19.77 -3.38
N ALA A 401 -15.40 20.36 -4.19
CA ALA A 401 -13.96 20.36 -3.97
C ALA A 401 -13.58 21.20 -2.72
N VAL A 402 -14.26 22.32 -2.51
CA VAL A 402 -14.12 23.17 -1.32
C VAL A 402 -14.68 22.47 -0.08
N ALA A 403 -15.80 21.75 -0.18
CA ALA A 403 -16.34 20.92 0.91
C ALA A 403 -15.42 19.74 1.25
N ALA A 404 -14.84 19.07 0.25
CA ALA A 404 -13.84 18.01 0.45
C ALA A 404 -12.53 18.57 1.05
N ARG A 405 -12.14 19.80 0.69
CA ARG A 405 -11.04 20.52 1.32
C ARG A 405 -11.36 20.87 2.77
N HIS A 406 -12.54 21.39 3.08
CA HIS A 406 -12.97 21.67 4.45
C HIS A 406 -13.13 20.41 5.30
N PHE A 407 -13.56 19.28 4.73
CA PHE A 407 -13.60 18.00 5.43
C PHE A 407 -12.20 17.45 5.71
N ARG A 408 -11.28 17.59 4.76
CA ARG A 408 -9.85 17.28 4.94
C ARG A 408 -9.24 18.16 6.03
N ASP A 409 -9.51 19.45 6.01
CA ASP A 409 -9.03 20.42 7.00
C ASP A 409 -9.64 20.14 8.38
N PHE A 410 -10.91 19.74 8.44
CA PHE A 410 -11.58 19.29 9.66
C PHE A 410 -10.93 18.02 10.24
N LEU A 411 -10.63 17.01 9.41
CA LEU A 411 -9.95 15.79 9.86
C LEU A 411 -8.53 16.11 10.37
N VAL A 412 -7.80 17.00 9.70
CA VAL A 412 -6.47 17.46 10.13
C VAL A 412 -6.56 18.21 11.46
N GLU A 413 -7.52 19.10 11.63
CA GLU A 413 -7.70 19.87 12.87
C GLU A 413 -8.18 18.98 14.03
N PHE A 414 -9.07 18.02 13.76
CA PHE A 414 -9.49 17.01 14.73
C PHE A 414 -8.30 16.15 15.20
N THR A 415 -7.44 15.70 14.27
CA THR A 415 -6.23 14.95 14.64
C THR A 415 -5.19 15.81 15.35
N ARG A 416 -5.09 17.10 15.01
CA ARG A 416 -4.20 18.06 15.67
C ARG A 416 -4.62 18.30 17.12
N GLN A 417 -5.92 18.52 17.36
CA GLN A 417 -6.47 18.72 18.70
C GLN A 417 -6.29 17.50 19.59
N ALA A 418 -6.45 16.28 19.03
CA ALA A 418 -6.14 15.05 19.74
C ALA A 418 -4.64 14.93 20.13
N PHE A 419 -3.74 15.50 19.32
CA PHE A 419 -2.30 15.50 19.55
C PHE A 419 -1.87 16.52 20.62
N THR A 420 -2.45 17.73 20.63
CA THR A 420 -2.15 18.76 21.65
C THR A 420 -2.63 18.35 23.04
N THR A 421 -3.79 17.69 23.15
CA THR A 421 -4.27 17.16 24.44
C THR A 421 -3.37 16.06 25.02
N ALA A 422 -2.58 15.39 24.18
CA ALA A 422 -1.60 14.40 24.62
C ALA A 422 -0.29 15.05 25.09
N SER A 423 0.18 16.13 24.44
CA SER A 423 1.43 16.83 24.84
C SER A 423 1.26 17.72 26.07
N GLU A 424 0.10 18.36 26.25
CA GLU A 424 -0.18 19.16 27.46
C GLU A 424 -0.30 18.29 28.73
N GLY A 425 -0.66 17.01 28.57
CA GLY A 425 -0.63 16.01 29.64
C GLY A 425 0.78 15.58 30.07
N GLU A 426 1.80 15.79 29.23
CA GLU A 426 3.21 15.54 29.55
C GLU A 426 3.89 16.74 30.23
N GLU A 427 3.59 17.98 29.81
CA GLU A 427 4.16 19.19 30.45
C GLU A 427 3.61 19.45 31.87
N ALA A 428 2.34 19.11 32.14
CA ALA A 428 1.77 19.23 33.48
C ALA A 428 2.40 18.27 34.52
N ARG A 429 3.21 17.30 34.10
CA ARG A 429 3.89 16.32 34.98
C ARG A 429 5.35 16.67 35.29
N GLY A 430 5.91 17.72 34.69
CA GLY A 430 7.29 18.17 34.94
C GLY A 430 7.49 19.14 36.12
N GLY A 431 6.40 19.60 36.75
CA GLY A 431 6.43 20.69 37.73
C GLY A 431 6.05 20.30 39.16
N ALA A 432 6.58 19.21 39.73
CA ALA A 432 6.32 18.88 41.13
C ALA A 432 7.40 18.00 41.80
N VAL A 433 8.67 18.41 41.78
CA VAL A 433 9.68 17.88 42.73
C VAL A 433 10.65 18.98 43.14
N ALA A 434 10.27 19.76 44.17
CA ALA A 434 11.23 20.52 44.97
C ALA A 434 10.68 20.80 46.37
N SER A 435 11.54 20.57 47.37
CA SER A 435 11.35 20.74 48.82
C SER A 435 10.63 19.59 49.53
N VAL A 436 11.38 18.82 50.31
CA VAL A 436 11.35 18.85 51.79
C VAL A 436 12.71 18.39 52.32
N ARG A 437 13.28 19.22 53.20
CA ARG A 437 14.48 18.98 54.02
C ARG A 437 14.17 17.97 55.14
N ARG A 438 15.04 17.00 55.37
CA ARG A 438 15.97 16.87 56.52
C ARG A 438 16.61 15.49 56.52
#